data_AF-A0A8B7DTK4-F1
#
_entry.id   AF-A0A8B7DTK4-F1
#
_cell.length_a   1.000
_cell.length_b   1.000
_cell.length_c   1.000
_cell.angle_alpha   90.00
_cell.angle_beta   90.00
_cell.angle_gamma   90.00
#
_symmetry.space_group_name_H-M   'P 1'
#
loop_
_entity.id
_entity.type
_entity.pdbx_description
1 polymer ?
#
loop_
_entity_poly.entity_id
_entity_poly.type
_entity_poly.pdbx_seq_one_letter_code
_entity_poly.pdbx_strand_id
1 'polypeptide(L)'
;MKELKGFHEYEPVARTNLNRVGEIKINIEQKDLFTLPSEAFLLFEGRLLKADETAYVNGDATTMLGMLKYPNDFQLAQGLNQLWTKDSDTIAYIDDYNKVIYGFKHTLTLVRKSDNDAIFRVATLADGKVNLDKISLFIPQVIPSDIERNNLYKAIESKVTLPVTFRLRQCDTITVPQFTTFTWRLSV
;
A
#
# COMPACT_ATOMS: atom_id res chain seq x y z
N MET A 1 -21.04 -5.67 -19.37
CA MET A 1 -19.69 -5.34 -19.88
C MET A 1 -19.23 -4.12 -19.09
N LYS A 2 -18.18 -4.25 -18.29
CA LYS A 2 -17.66 -3.17 -17.45
C LYS A 2 -16.77 -2.28 -18.30
N GLU A 3 -17.04 -0.99 -18.38
CA GLU A 3 -16.11 -0.03 -18.98
C GLU A 3 -15.34 0.68 -17.86
N LEU A 4 -14.01 0.65 -17.95
CA LEU A 4 -13.12 1.41 -17.08
C LEU A 4 -13.15 2.86 -17.56
N LYS A 5 -13.63 3.78 -16.70
CA LYS A 5 -13.69 5.22 -17.00
C LYS A 5 -12.33 5.88 -16.86
N GLY A 6 -11.47 5.32 -16.02
CA GLY A 6 -10.15 5.84 -15.67
C GLY A 6 -9.86 5.73 -14.17
N PHE A 7 -8.64 6.09 -13.79
CA PHE A 7 -8.21 6.13 -12.39
C PHE A 7 -8.51 7.50 -11.77
N HIS A 8 -9.02 7.48 -10.54
CA HIS A 8 -9.15 8.68 -9.72
C HIS A 8 -8.03 8.74 -8.70
N GLU A 9 -7.37 9.89 -8.62
CA GLU A 9 -6.31 10.17 -7.66
C GLU A 9 -6.92 10.63 -6.32
N TYR A 10 -6.45 10.03 -5.23
CA TYR A 10 -6.76 10.40 -3.86
C TYR A 10 -5.49 10.78 -3.14
N GLU A 11 -5.49 11.97 -2.54
CA GLU A 11 -4.33 12.52 -1.86
C GLU A 11 -4.45 12.44 -0.33
N PRO A 12 -3.31 12.43 0.39
CA PRO A 12 -3.27 12.49 1.83
C PRO A 12 -3.98 13.72 2.39
N VAL A 13 -4.65 13.55 3.53
CA VAL A 13 -5.35 14.62 4.25
C VAL A 13 -4.40 15.76 4.63
N ALA A 14 -3.15 15.44 5.00
CA ALA A 14 -2.12 16.41 5.38
C ALA A 14 -0.89 16.29 4.48
N ARG A 15 -0.85 17.07 3.38
CA ARG A 15 0.22 17.04 2.37
C ARG A 15 1.60 17.47 2.89
N THR A 16 1.66 18.25 3.98
CA THR A 16 2.90 18.85 4.48
C THR A 16 3.72 17.94 5.41
N ASN A 17 3.16 16.80 5.84
CA ASN A 17 3.75 15.95 6.88
C ASN A 17 4.29 14.60 6.36
N LEU A 18 4.47 14.43 5.05
CA LEU A 18 4.92 13.17 4.46
C LEU A 18 6.32 12.72 4.94
N ASN A 19 7.13 13.66 5.42
CA ASN A 19 8.49 13.43 5.93
C ASN A 19 8.61 13.44 7.46
N ARG A 20 7.47 13.56 8.17
CA ARG A 20 7.43 13.44 9.63
C ARG A 20 7.04 12.02 10.03
N VAL A 21 7.51 11.61 11.20
CA VAL A 21 7.07 10.36 11.83
C VAL A 21 5.59 10.48 12.14
N GLY A 22 4.81 9.46 11.78
CA GLY A 22 3.38 9.43 12.07
C GLY A 22 2.53 8.86 10.93
N GLU A 23 1.23 9.06 11.08
CA GLU A 23 0.22 8.54 10.16
C GLU A 23 0.04 9.46 8.94
N ILE A 24 0.06 8.84 7.76
CA ILE A 24 -0.34 9.44 6.50
C ILE A 24 -1.67 8.79 6.11
N LYS A 25 -2.74 9.58 6.18
CA LYS A 25 -4.11 9.11 5.92
C LYS A 25 -4.60 9.58 4.56
N ILE A 26 -5.12 8.66 3.77
CA ILE A 26 -5.86 8.94 2.54
C ILE A 26 -7.30 8.51 2.77
N ASN A 27 -8.22 9.47 2.68
CA ASN A 27 -9.64 9.22 2.88
C ASN A 27 -10.37 9.21 1.54
N ILE A 28 -11.17 8.17 1.36
CA ILE A 28 -12.15 8.05 0.27
C ILE A 28 -13.49 8.37 0.88
N GLU A 29 -13.97 9.59 0.64
CA GLU A 29 -15.29 9.99 1.09
C GLU A 29 -16.39 9.28 0.29
N GLN A 30 -17.56 9.17 0.92
CA GLN A 30 -18.76 8.62 0.30
C GLN A 30 -19.13 9.48 -0.93
N LYS A 31 -19.06 8.87 -2.11
CA LYS A 31 -19.48 9.46 -3.39
C LYS A 31 -20.36 8.43 -4.12
N ASP A 32 -21.30 8.90 -4.93
CA ASP A 32 -22.12 8.05 -5.81
C ASP A 32 -21.32 7.52 -7.00
N LEU A 33 -20.27 6.77 -6.71
CA LEU A 33 -19.32 6.23 -7.67
C LEU A 33 -19.14 4.74 -7.44
N PHE A 34 -18.99 4.03 -8.55
CA PHE A 34 -18.58 2.63 -8.58
C PHE A 34 -17.06 2.58 -8.69
N THR A 35 -16.39 1.96 -7.73
CA THR A 35 -14.94 1.84 -7.69
C THR A 35 -14.52 0.37 -7.64
N LEU A 36 -13.31 0.09 -8.11
CA LEU A 36 -12.75 -1.26 -8.09
C LEU A 36 -11.40 -1.26 -7.32
N PRO A 37 -11.43 -1.43 -5.98
CA PRO A 37 -10.22 -1.35 -5.17
C PRO A 37 -9.16 -2.42 -5.48
N SER A 38 -9.52 -3.56 -6.08
CA SER A 38 -8.55 -4.61 -6.44
C SER A 38 -7.50 -4.18 -7.46
N GLU A 39 -7.83 -3.16 -8.25
CA GLU A 39 -6.93 -2.59 -9.26
C GLU A 39 -6.34 -1.25 -8.79
N ALA A 40 -6.48 -0.91 -7.51
CA ALA A 40 -5.89 0.30 -6.94
C ALA A 40 -4.37 0.19 -6.82
N PHE A 41 -3.66 1.31 -6.98
CA PHE A 41 -2.21 1.38 -6.79
C PHE A 41 -1.79 2.66 -6.08
N LEU A 42 -0.62 2.63 -5.45
CA LEU A 42 0.00 3.79 -4.81
C LEU A 42 1.13 4.34 -5.67
N LEU A 43 1.15 5.66 -5.81
CA LEU A 43 2.26 6.41 -6.41
C LEU A 43 3.03 7.11 -5.28
N PHE A 44 4.34 6.92 -5.27
CA PHE A 44 5.27 7.65 -4.41
C PHE A 44 6.23 8.45 -5.29
N GLU A 45 6.29 9.75 -5.07
CA GLU A 45 7.29 10.62 -5.68
C GLU A 45 8.16 11.19 -4.56
N GLY A 46 9.46 11.24 -4.79
CA GLY A 46 10.41 11.70 -3.80
C GLY A 46 11.83 11.58 -4.28
N ARG A 47 12.76 11.96 -3.41
CA ARG A 47 14.19 12.00 -3.66
C ARG A 47 14.94 11.34 -2.53
N LEU A 48 15.98 10.59 -2.89
CA LEU A 48 16.98 10.14 -1.94
C LEU A 48 18.02 11.25 -1.75
N LEU A 49 18.22 11.68 -0.52
CA LEU A 49 19.22 12.66 -0.10
C LEU A 49 20.31 11.97 0.71
N LYS A 50 21.48 12.59 0.79
CA LYS A 50 22.56 12.18 1.70
C LYS A 50 22.15 12.48 3.16
N ALA A 51 22.93 11.98 4.11
CA ALA A 51 22.75 12.25 5.53
C ALA A 51 22.72 13.76 5.87
N ASP A 52 23.48 14.55 5.10
CA ASP A 52 23.58 16.01 5.21
C ASP A 52 22.49 16.77 4.43
N GLU A 53 21.46 16.05 3.96
CA GLU A 53 20.35 16.57 3.17
C GLU A 53 20.73 17.11 1.78
N THR A 54 21.97 16.90 1.35
CA THR A 54 22.39 17.27 0.00
C THR A 54 21.97 16.21 -1.03
N ALA A 55 21.81 16.64 -2.29
CA ALA A 55 21.51 15.74 -3.39
C ALA A 55 22.73 14.86 -3.71
N TYR A 56 22.47 13.62 -4.10
CA TYR A 56 23.48 12.79 -4.76
C TYR A 56 23.83 13.41 -6.13
N VAL A 57 25.11 13.42 -6.47
CA VAL A 57 25.61 14.02 -7.71
C VAL A 57 25.70 12.99 -8.82
N ASN A 58 25.68 13.43 -10.08
CA ASN A 58 25.79 12.55 -11.24
C ASN A 58 27.13 11.79 -11.21
N GLY A 59 27.10 10.48 -10.98
CA GLY A 59 28.26 9.64 -10.69
C GLY A 59 28.16 8.86 -9.37
N ASP A 60 27.35 9.34 -8.43
CA ASP A 60 26.91 8.55 -7.28
C ASP A 60 25.89 7.51 -7.78
N ALA A 61 26.17 6.21 -7.62
CA ALA A 61 25.25 5.15 -7.99
C ALA A 61 24.07 5.11 -6.99
N THR A 62 23.07 5.99 -7.18
CA THR A 62 21.80 5.95 -6.43
C THR A 62 20.70 5.36 -7.30
N THR A 63 20.52 4.05 -7.23
CA THR A 63 19.33 3.40 -7.79
C THR A 63 18.20 3.51 -6.78
N MET A 64 17.25 4.42 -6.99
CA MET A 64 15.91 4.25 -6.42
C MET A 64 15.21 3.16 -7.21
N LEU A 65 15.47 1.90 -6.84
CA LEU A 65 14.62 0.80 -7.28
C LEU A 65 13.26 1.02 -6.63
N GLY A 66 12.34 1.66 -7.37
CA GLY A 66 10.93 1.77 -7.05
C GLY A 66 10.27 0.40 -7.14
N MET A 67 10.64 -0.50 -6.23
CA MET A 67 9.92 -1.71 -5.87
C MET A 67 10.28 -1.96 -4.40
N LEU A 68 9.30 -2.25 -3.55
CA LEU A 68 9.51 -2.78 -2.21
C LEU A 68 10.29 -4.11 -2.35
N LYS A 69 11.62 -4.03 -2.45
CA LYS A 69 12.50 -5.18 -2.58
C LYS A 69 12.83 -5.63 -1.17
N TYR A 70 11.94 -6.44 -0.62
CA TYR A 70 12.17 -7.14 0.64
C TYR A 70 13.45 -7.99 0.56
N PRO A 71 14.20 -8.15 1.67
CA PRO A 71 15.33 -9.07 1.73
C PRO A 71 14.90 -10.50 1.33
N ASN A 72 15.77 -11.21 0.62
CA ASN A 72 15.48 -12.50 -0.03
C ASN A 72 15.23 -13.65 0.97
N ASP A 73 15.34 -13.38 2.27
CA ASP A 73 15.23 -14.36 3.36
C ASP A 73 13.83 -14.98 3.45
N PHE A 74 12.81 -14.29 2.93
CA PHE A 74 11.42 -14.77 2.88
C PHE A 74 11.17 -15.88 1.84
N GLN A 75 12.07 -16.10 0.87
CA GLN A 75 11.93 -17.17 -0.13
C GLN A 75 12.27 -18.57 0.45
N LEU A 76 12.97 -18.63 1.58
CA LEU A 76 13.39 -19.89 2.22
C LEU A 76 12.44 -20.31 3.35
N ALA A 77 11.51 -19.44 3.76
CA ALA A 77 10.54 -19.72 4.81
C ALA A 77 9.35 -20.53 4.25
N GLN A 78 9.55 -21.84 4.08
CA GLN A 78 8.45 -22.77 3.81
C GLN A 78 7.61 -22.96 5.08
N GLY A 79 6.64 -22.08 5.33
CA GLY A 79 5.72 -22.34 6.43
C GLY A 79 4.73 -21.26 6.88
N LEU A 80 4.75 -20.02 6.37
CA LEU A 80 3.89 -18.97 6.93
C LEU A 80 3.21 -18.08 5.90
N ASN A 81 1.94 -17.78 6.19
CA ASN A 81 0.97 -16.93 5.47
C ASN A 81 1.58 -15.64 4.90
N GLN A 82 2.06 -15.69 3.65
CA GLN A 82 2.47 -14.49 2.94
C GLN A 82 1.30 -13.91 2.13
N LEU A 83 1.05 -12.61 2.29
CA LEU A 83 0.04 -11.88 1.51
C LEU A 83 0.48 -11.63 0.07
N TRP A 84 1.79 -11.61 -0.13
CA TRP A 84 2.43 -11.15 -1.33
C TRP A 84 3.53 -12.15 -1.65
N THR A 85 3.42 -12.83 -2.79
CA THR A 85 4.58 -13.47 -3.42
C THR A 85 5.38 -12.39 -4.15
N LYS A 86 6.69 -12.59 -4.31
CA LYS A 86 7.53 -11.69 -5.11
C LYS A 86 6.93 -11.52 -6.51
N ASP A 87 6.74 -10.27 -6.92
CA ASP A 87 6.35 -9.88 -8.27
C ASP A 87 7.28 -10.55 -9.30
N SER A 88 6.69 -11.25 -10.28
CA SER A 88 7.43 -11.57 -11.49
C SER A 88 7.36 -10.45 -12.53
N ASP A 89 6.37 -9.55 -12.50
CA ASP A 89 6.25 -8.43 -13.43
C ASP A 89 5.48 -7.22 -12.84
N THR A 90 6.21 -6.14 -12.55
CA THR A 90 5.81 -4.71 -12.52
C THR A 90 4.56 -4.16 -11.79
N ILE A 91 3.62 -4.94 -11.25
CA ILE A 91 2.44 -4.37 -10.53
C ILE A 91 1.94 -5.29 -9.40
N ALA A 92 1.84 -4.76 -8.18
CA ALA A 92 1.26 -5.44 -7.04
C ALA A 92 -0.28 -5.63 -7.20
N TYR A 93 -0.75 -6.87 -7.34
CA TYR A 93 -2.18 -7.19 -7.46
C TYR A 93 -2.82 -7.55 -6.10
N ILE A 94 -4.00 -7.00 -5.80
CA ILE A 94 -4.84 -7.46 -4.69
C ILE A 94 -5.68 -8.63 -5.22
N ASP A 95 -5.15 -9.85 -5.07
CA ASP A 95 -5.65 -11.05 -5.76
C ASP A 95 -7.04 -11.54 -5.30
N ASP A 96 -7.53 -11.06 -4.15
CA ASP A 96 -8.63 -11.75 -3.46
C ASP A 96 -10.00 -11.10 -3.63
N TYR A 97 -10.13 -9.89 -4.19
CA TYR A 97 -11.42 -9.18 -4.24
C TYR A 97 -11.68 -8.35 -5.50
N ASN A 98 -11.98 -9.01 -6.63
CA ASN A 98 -12.37 -8.35 -7.88
C ASN A 98 -13.87 -7.98 -7.96
N LYS A 99 -14.41 -7.32 -6.93
CA LYS A 99 -15.81 -6.83 -6.93
C LYS A 99 -15.86 -5.31 -6.95
N VAL A 100 -16.79 -4.79 -7.75
CA VAL A 100 -17.10 -3.36 -7.80
C VAL A 100 -17.85 -2.97 -6.54
N ILE A 101 -17.43 -1.89 -5.90
CA ILE A 101 -18.03 -1.36 -4.69
C ILE A 101 -18.71 -0.03 -5.02
N TYR A 102 -19.88 0.22 -4.42
CA TYR A 102 -20.64 1.45 -4.58
C TYR A 102 -20.69 2.24 -3.27
N GLY A 103 -20.25 3.51 -3.29
CA GLY A 103 -20.49 4.44 -2.19
C GLY A 103 -19.83 4.11 -0.85
N PHE A 104 -18.87 3.20 -0.79
CA PHE A 104 -18.19 2.87 0.46
C PHE A 104 -17.14 3.94 0.83
N LYS A 105 -17.19 4.34 2.11
CA LYS A 105 -16.11 5.11 2.73
C LYS A 105 -14.95 4.17 3.06
N HIS A 106 -13.74 4.55 2.66
CA HIS A 106 -12.53 3.83 3.01
C HIS A 106 -11.47 4.80 3.53
N THR A 107 -10.63 4.31 4.43
CA THR A 107 -9.45 5.04 4.88
C THR A 107 -8.23 4.13 4.74
N LEU A 108 -7.24 4.61 3.99
CA LEU A 108 -5.92 4.01 3.95
C LEU A 108 -5.01 4.79 4.91
N THR A 109 -4.41 4.09 5.88
CA THR A 109 -3.44 4.66 6.81
C THR A 109 -2.08 4.02 6.56
N LEU A 110 -1.10 4.84 6.17
CA LEU A 110 0.31 4.46 6.11
C LEU A 110 0.99 5.02 7.36
N VAL A 111 1.92 4.29 7.96
CA VAL A 111 2.69 4.77 9.13
C VAL A 111 4.13 4.95 8.71
N ARG A 112 4.61 6.19 8.77
CA ARG A 112 6.02 6.49 8.60
C ARG A 112 6.73 6.41 9.96
N LYS A 113 7.69 5.50 10.07
CA LYS A 113 8.56 5.35 11.24
C LYS A 113 9.86 6.15 11.06
N SER A 114 10.59 6.33 12.16
CA SER A 114 11.94 6.90 12.18
C SER A 114 13.01 5.81 12.06
N ASP A 115 12.89 4.96 11.05
CA ASP A 115 13.85 3.91 10.71
C ASP A 115 14.45 4.15 9.32
N ASN A 116 15.49 3.38 8.99
CA ASN A 116 16.22 3.46 7.73
C ASN A 116 15.95 2.24 6.84
N ASP A 117 14.88 1.49 7.11
CA ASP A 117 14.57 0.21 6.46
C ASP A 117 14.32 0.35 4.94
N ALA A 118 13.90 1.54 4.51
CA ALA A 118 13.72 1.86 3.09
C ALA A 118 15.04 2.05 2.32
N ILE A 119 16.19 2.06 2.99
CA ILE A 119 17.50 2.39 2.38
C ILE A 119 18.36 1.14 2.33
N PHE A 120 18.68 0.70 1.11
CA PHE A 120 19.68 -0.34 0.89
C PHE A 120 21.07 0.29 0.67
N ARG A 121 22.03 -0.02 1.53
CA ARG A 121 23.40 0.53 1.45
C ARG A 121 24.47 -0.48 1.84
N VAL A 122 25.71 -0.17 1.47
CA VAL A 122 26.91 -0.82 2.02
C VAL A 122 27.10 -0.36 3.47
N ALA A 123 27.41 -1.30 4.38
CA ALA A 123 27.43 -1.08 5.83
C ALA A 123 28.36 0.07 6.30
N THR A 124 29.41 0.38 5.55
CA THR A 124 30.42 1.39 5.89
C THR A 124 30.04 2.82 5.51
N LEU A 125 28.97 3.03 4.74
CA LEU A 125 28.53 4.36 4.29
C LEU A 125 27.46 4.93 5.20
N ALA A 126 27.41 6.24 5.40
CA ALA A 126 26.36 6.88 6.18
C ALA A 126 24.95 6.61 5.60
N ASP A 127 23.94 6.59 6.46
CA ASP A 127 22.54 6.48 6.04
C ASP A 127 22.12 7.70 5.21
N GLY A 128 21.45 7.46 4.08
CA GLY A 128 20.76 8.52 3.35
C GLY A 128 19.46 8.95 4.05
N LYS A 129 18.71 9.81 3.38
CA LYS A 129 17.38 10.27 3.82
C LYS A 129 16.42 10.21 2.65
N VAL A 130 15.31 9.48 2.80
CA VAL A 130 14.23 9.47 1.79
C VAL A 130 13.31 10.66 2.05
N ASN A 131 13.30 11.62 1.13
CA ASN A 131 12.36 12.74 1.16
C ASN A 131 11.20 12.48 0.19
N LEU A 132 9.98 12.34 0.69
CA LEU A 132 8.78 12.17 -0.10
C LEU A 132 8.20 13.53 -0.47
N ASP A 133 8.02 13.75 -1.77
CA ASP A 133 7.43 14.96 -2.34
C ASP A 133 5.91 14.74 -2.58
N LYS A 134 5.50 13.51 -2.94
CA LYS A 134 4.09 13.15 -3.19
C LYS A 134 3.79 11.71 -2.81
N ILE A 135 2.59 11.48 -2.28
CA ILE A 135 2.00 10.15 -2.15
C ILE A 135 0.56 10.26 -2.66
N SER A 136 0.14 9.36 -3.54
CA SER A 136 -1.22 9.34 -4.05
C SER A 136 -1.75 7.92 -4.22
N LEU A 137 -3.02 7.71 -3.89
CA LEU A 137 -3.72 6.46 -4.14
C LEU A 137 -4.57 6.62 -5.40
N PHE A 138 -4.39 5.74 -6.38
CA PHE A 138 -5.18 5.71 -7.60
C PHE A 138 -6.16 4.55 -7.53
N ILE A 139 -7.44 4.81 -7.80
CA ILE A 139 -8.49 3.77 -7.82
C ILE A 139 -9.30 3.88 -9.09
N PRO A 140 -9.53 2.78 -9.81
CA PRO A 140 -10.34 2.80 -11.01
C PRO A 140 -11.81 3.05 -10.69
N GLN A 141 -12.41 3.92 -11.50
CA GLN A 141 -13.84 4.15 -11.54
C GLN A 141 -14.45 3.31 -12.67
N VAL A 142 -15.54 2.63 -12.35
CA VAL A 142 -16.23 1.73 -13.28
C VAL A 142 -17.56 2.36 -13.67
N ILE A 143 -17.91 2.32 -14.96
CA ILE A 143 -19.28 2.57 -15.39
C ILE A 143 -19.94 1.21 -15.61
N PRO A 144 -20.89 0.81 -14.74
CA PRO A 144 -21.64 -0.43 -14.96
C PRO A 144 -22.63 -0.24 -16.13
N SER A 145 -22.93 -1.34 -16.82
CA SER A 145 -24.01 -1.35 -17.81
C SER A 145 -25.37 -1.09 -17.15
N ASP A 146 -26.35 -0.59 -17.91
CA ASP A 146 -27.68 -0.24 -17.36
C ASP A 146 -28.38 -1.42 -16.65
N ILE A 147 -28.17 -2.64 -17.16
CA ILE A 147 -28.71 -3.87 -16.58
C ILE A 147 -28.05 -4.18 -15.22
N GLU A 148 -26.72 -4.15 -15.16
CA GLU A 148 -25.96 -4.40 -13.93
C GLU A 148 -26.23 -3.32 -12.88
N ARG A 149 -26.35 -2.07 -13.32
CA ARG A 149 -26.69 -0.93 -12.47
C ARG A 149 -28.07 -1.10 -11.84
N ASN A 150 -29.07 -1.53 -12.62
CA ASN A 150 -30.43 -1.80 -12.11
C ASN A 150 -30.44 -2.96 -11.10
N ASN A 151 -29.68 -4.03 -11.37
CA ASN A 151 -29.55 -5.15 -10.43
C ASN A 151 -28.92 -4.70 -9.10
N LEU A 152 -27.93 -3.80 -9.16
CA LEU A 152 -27.30 -3.24 -7.97
C LEU A 152 -28.28 -2.36 -7.17
N TYR A 153 -29.06 -1.50 -7.84
CA TYR A 153 -30.07 -0.69 -7.16
C TYR A 153 -31.13 -1.53 -6.48
N LYS A 154 -31.62 -2.60 -7.12
CA LYS A 154 -32.55 -3.54 -6.50
C LYS A 154 -31.96 -4.22 -5.27
N ALA A 155 -30.68 -4.62 -5.32
CA ALA A 155 -29.98 -5.22 -4.19
C ALA A 155 -29.81 -4.23 -3.02
N ILE A 156 -29.55 -2.96 -3.31
CA ILE A 156 -29.45 -1.88 -2.31
C ILE A 156 -30.82 -1.63 -1.66
N GLU A 157 -31.88 -1.50 -2.45
CA GLU A 157 -33.25 -1.23 -1.98
C GLU A 157 -33.79 -2.37 -1.11
N SER A 158 -33.52 -3.62 -1.52
CA SER A 158 -33.91 -4.82 -0.77
C SER A 158 -33.09 -5.08 0.50
N LYS A 159 -32.04 -4.28 0.77
CA LYS A 159 -31.15 -4.40 1.93
C LYS A 159 -30.60 -5.82 2.12
N VAL A 160 -30.35 -6.52 1.01
CA VAL A 160 -29.87 -7.90 1.06
C VAL A 160 -28.49 -7.93 1.72
N THR A 161 -28.32 -8.80 2.71
CA THR A 161 -27.02 -9.05 3.32
C THR A 161 -26.07 -9.64 2.28
N LEU A 162 -25.04 -8.88 1.92
CA LEU A 162 -24.00 -9.35 1.02
C LEU A 162 -22.91 -10.06 1.85
N PRO A 163 -22.66 -11.36 1.64
CA PRO A 163 -21.52 -12.01 2.27
C PRO A 163 -20.23 -11.40 1.70
N VAL A 164 -19.51 -10.69 2.56
CA VAL A 164 -18.20 -10.10 2.26
C VAL A 164 -17.15 -10.92 2.98
N THR A 165 -16.42 -11.72 2.21
CA THR A 165 -15.20 -12.37 2.69
C THR A 165 -14.08 -11.34 2.67
N PHE A 166 -13.44 -11.09 3.81
CA PHE A 166 -12.27 -10.23 3.89
C PHE A 166 -11.05 -11.06 4.33
N ARG A 167 -9.86 -10.66 3.89
CA ARG A 167 -8.60 -11.18 4.41
C ARG A 167 -7.96 -10.10 5.26
N LEU A 168 -7.81 -10.39 6.55
CA LEU A 168 -6.93 -9.65 7.43
C LEU A 168 -5.58 -10.36 7.42
N ARG A 169 -4.49 -9.62 7.23
CA ARG A 169 -3.14 -10.15 7.43
C ARG A 169 -2.41 -9.19 8.36
N GLN A 170 -2.05 -9.69 9.54
CA GLN A 170 -1.33 -8.96 10.58
C GLN A 170 0.13 -9.40 10.56
N CYS A 171 1.05 -8.44 10.63
CA CYS A 171 2.48 -8.70 10.74
C CYS A 171 2.98 -8.04 12.02
N ASP A 172 3.33 -8.85 13.01
CA ASP A 172 3.92 -8.38 14.26
C ASP A 172 5.44 -8.60 14.19
N THR A 173 6.21 -7.58 14.54
CA THR A 173 7.68 -7.66 14.64
C THR A 173 8.07 -7.44 16.09
N ILE A 174 8.92 -8.33 16.63
CA ILE A 174 9.48 -8.20 17.97
C ILE A 174 11.01 -8.12 17.87
N THR A 175 11.61 -7.19 18.62
CA THR A 175 13.07 -7.13 18.79
C THR A 175 13.50 -8.31 19.65
N VAL A 176 14.34 -9.20 19.11
CA VAL A 176 14.85 -10.35 19.86
C VAL A 176 15.78 -9.86 20.99
N PRO A 177 15.49 -10.17 22.27
CA PRO A 177 16.38 -9.84 23.37
C PRO A 177 17.71 -10.60 23.27
N GLN A 178 18.80 -10.06 23.82
CA GLN A 178 20.12 -10.74 23.85
C GLN A 178 20.17 -12.00 24.75
N PHE A 179 19.07 -12.35 25.42
CA PHE A 179 18.99 -13.55 26.25
C PHE A 179 18.85 -14.81 25.40
N THR A 180 19.27 -15.95 25.95
CA THR A 180 19.18 -17.26 25.28
C THR A 180 17.76 -17.82 25.21
N THR A 181 16.78 -17.15 25.84
CA THR A 181 15.38 -17.56 25.86
C THR A 181 14.51 -16.35 25.52
N PHE A 182 13.60 -16.53 24.57
CA PHE A 182 12.57 -15.55 24.26
C PHE A 182 11.21 -16.24 24.05
N THR A 183 10.14 -15.53 24.39
CA THR A 183 8.77 -16.01 24.21
C THR A 183 8.06 -15.09 23.23
N TRP A 184 7.58 -15.64 22.12
CA TRP A 184 6.74 -14.94 21.15
C TRP A 184 5.34 -15.56 21.13
N ARG A 185 4.32 -14.75 21.38
CA ARG A 185 2.93 -15.13 21.13
C ARG A 185 2.61 -14.93 19.65
N LEU A 186 2.28 -16.02 18.97
CA LEU A 186 1.67 -15.95 17.64
C LEU A 186 0.25 -15.41 17.81
N SER A 187 -0.02 -14.23 17.24
CA SER A 187 -1.39 -13.75 17.10
C SER A 187 -2.03 -14.47 15.91
N VAL A 188 -3.22 -15.02 16.11
CA VAL A 188 -4.04 -15.68 15.07
C VAL A 188 -5.03 -14.66 14.51
#